data_AF-W9CPB7-F1
#
_entry.id   AF-W9CPB7-F1
#
_cell.length_a   1.000
_cell.length_b   1.000
_cell.length_c   1.000
_cell.angle_alpha   90.00
_cell.angle_beta   90.00
_cell.angle_gamma   90.00
#
_symmetry.space_group_name_H-M   'P 1'
#
loop_
_entity.id
_entity.type
_entity.pdbx_description
1 polymer ?
#
loop_
_entity_poly.entity_id
_entity_poly.type
_entity_poly.pdbx_seq_one_letter_code
_entity_poly.pdbx_strand_id
1 'polypeptide(L)'
;MTSPVTKVEFHYSPPIPREDGHIYHMPNFPTGLGAENLARARNTEVPSLLNDAIGYLTAEEDRSIQMTRVPPNQKVFVNKDENAVFTAQQVDSKMIKEELPSWVMPEILKLRELFLRRGEGNDSDKSRFEQILRAGKQGKDRVYPMAWSIPPQGDSVGVATTLKGHIEHCDELAAATRMISKIGQAIIRYVTPAEELRVVELQSEIDAAFTMGDEENRNFSSIQVNYANVNTVALSVEMGKSGSLHIDAKDDPARMSVLLNISNIPEGCWPPVFTILSLRDYWVFAPCDAIVFRAKHPHLSTGPRMMGDSKRKPYISLPDWLGWTQSFTFGLD
;
A
#
# COMPACT_ATOMS: atom_id res chain seq x y z
N MET A 1 -13.60 11.38 37.45
CA MET A 1 -14.36 12.16 36.45
C MET A 1 -13.47 12.28 35.24
N THR A 2 -13.68 11.46 34.22
CA THR A 2 -13.01 11.61 32.92
C THR A 2 -13.61 12.84 32.25
N SER A 3 -12.77 13.80 31.86
CA SER A 3 -13.23 14.89 30.98
C SER A 3 -13.92 14.28 29.76
N PRO A 4 -15.06 14.83 29.30
CA PRO A 4 -15.66 14.37 28.07
C PRO A 4 -14.63 14.50 26.96
N VAL A 5 -14.33 13.40 26.27
CA VAL A 5 -13.50 13.43 25.06
C VAL A 5 -14.21 14.37 24.10
N THR A 6 -13.63 15.55 23.87
CA THR A 6 -14.18 16.53 22.96
C THR A 6 -14.25 15.86 21.59
N LYS A 7 -15.46 15.59 21.09
CA LYS A 7 -15.65 14.93 19.80
C LYS A 7 -15.11 15.86 18.72
N VAL A 8 -13.94 15.55 18.18
CA VAL A 8 -13.36 16.32 17.08
C VAL A 8 -14.15 15.98 15.82
N GLU A 9 -14.55 17.01 15.08
CA GLU A 9 -15.22 16.87 13.79
C GLU A 9 -14.17 16.88 12.67
N PHE A 10 -14.15 15.82 11.87
CA PHE A 10 -13.27 15.61 10.71
C PHE A 10 -14.01 15.90 9.41
N HIS A 11 -13.29 15.92 8.28
CA HIS A 11 -13.93 16.23 6.99
C HIS A 11 -15.00 15.21 6.59
N TYR A 12 -14.80 13.96 6.97
CA TYR A 12 -15.72 12.89 6.69
C TYR A 12 -16.38 12.38 7.96
N SER A 13 -17.62 11.93 7.84
CA SER A 13 -18.35 11.27 8.90
C SER A 13 -17.62 9.98 9.33
N PRO A 14 -17.86 9.51 10.56
CA PRO A 14 -17.59 8.12 10.88
C PRO A 14 -18.25 7.17 9.87
N PRO A 15 -17.69 5.96 9.68
CA PRO A 15 -18.27 4.93 8.83
C PRO A 15 -19.76 4.75 9.07
N ILE A 16 -20.54 4.70 7.99
CA ILE A 16 -21.96 4.38 8.03
C ILE A 16 -22.11 2.90 7.65
N PRO A 17 -22.55 2.02 8.58
CA PRO A 17 -22.81 0.62 8.25
C PRO A 17 -23.97 0.49 7.25
N ARG A 18 -23.80 -0.35 6.24
CA ARG A 18 -24.87 -0.72 5.29
C ARG A 18 -25.04 -2.23 5.23
N GLU A 19 -26.18 -2.65 4.69
CA GLU A 19 -26.55 -4.07 4.54
C GLU A 19 -25.64 -4.83 3.57
N ASP A 20 -24.96 -4.12 2.66
CA ASP A 20 -23.99 -4.69 1.70
C ASP A 20 -22.64 -5.06 2.34
N GLY A 21 -22.43 -4.72 3.62
CA GLY A 21 -21.18 -5.01 4.33
C GLY A 21 -20.00 -4.12 3.91
N HIS A 22 -20.24 -3.05 3.15
CA HIS A 22 -19.24 -2.07 2.76
C HIS A 22 -19.29 -0.80 3.61
N ILE A 23 -18.23 0.00 3.52
CA ILE A 23 -18.03 1.19 4.35
C ILE A 23 -18.30 2.44 3.51
N TYR A 24 -19.06 3.36 4.09
CA TYR A 24 -19.44 4.62 3.44
C TYR A 24 -19.11 5.81 4.34
N HIS A 25 -18.50 6.83 3.75
CA HIS A 25 -18.19 8.10 4.40
C HIS A 25 -18.94 9.25 3.71
N MET A 26 -19.52 10.15 4.49
CA MET A 26 -20.14 11.37 3.98
C MET A 26 -19.30 12.58 4.34
N PRO A 27 -19.12 13.57 3.44
CA PRO A 27 -18.53 14.85 3.84
C PRO A 27 -19.37 15.51 4.94
N ASN A 28 -18.74 15.91 6.04
CA ASN A 28 -19.38 16.66 7.13
C ASN A 28 -19.48 18.16 6.82
N PHE A 29 -18.53 18.69 6.04
CA PHE A 29 -18.49 20.10 5.68
C PHE A 29 -18.96 20.32 4.25
N PRO A 30 -19.77 21.37 3.98
CA PRO A 30 -20.11 21.76 2.62
C PRO A 30 -18.86 22.19 1.84
N THR A 31 -18.90 22.04 0.52
CA THR A 31 -17.86 22.51 -0.40
C THR A 31 -17.66 24.02 -0.26
N GLY A 32 -16.42 24.47 -0.03
CA GLY A 32 -16.06 25.87 0.20
C GLY A 32 -14.66 26.04 0.81
N LEU A 33 -13.88 26.97 0.23
CA LEU A 33 -12.44 27.18 0.51
C LEU A 33 -12.06 27.26 2.01
N GLY A 34 -12.89 27.89 2.85
CA GLY A 34 -12.60 28.06 4.28
C GLY A 34 -12.77 26.78 5.11
N ALA A 35 -13.85 26.04 4.86
CA ALA A 35 -14.15 24.78 5.55
C ALA A 35 -13.22 23.65 5.09
N GLU A 36 -12.86 23.64 3.80
CA GLU A 36 -11.93 22.67 3.22
C GLU A 36 -10.51 22.77 3.81
N ASN A 37 -9.99 23.99 4.01
CA ASN A 37 -8.64 24.18 4.56
C ASN A 37 -8.53 23.76 6.03
N LEU A 38 -9.54 24.08 6.85
CA LEU A 38 -9.62 23.65 8.26
C LEU A 38 -9.80 22.13 8.37
N ALA A 39 -10.64 21.55 7.52
CA ALA A 39 -10.86 20.11 7.49
C ALA A 39 -9.61 19.35 7.00
N ARG A 40 -8.87 19.90 6.04
CA ARG A 40 -7.56 19.38 5.59
C ARG A 40 -6.53 19.35 6.71
N ALA A 41 -6.38 20.44 7.48
CA ALA A 41 -5.38 20.50 8.55
C ALA A 41 -5.58 19.39 9.60
N ARG A 42 -6.80 19.19 10.09
CA ARG A 42 -7.09 18.15 11.10
C ARG A 42 -7.01 16.73 10.56
N ASN A 43 -7.34 16.54 9.28
CA ASN A 43 -7.17 15.27 8.57
C ASN A 43 -5.70 14.89 8.32
N THR A 44 -4.74 15.74 8.72
CA THR A 44 -3.30 15.43 8.64
C THR A 44 -2.69 15.04 9.97
N GLU A 45 -3.48 14.99 11.05
CA GLU A 45 -3.00 14.54 12.36
C GLU A 45 -2.96 13.01 12.42
N VAL A 46 -1.76 12.46 12.60
CA VAL A 46 -1.52 11.03 12.84
C VAL A 46 -1.61 10.77 14.35
N PRO A 47 -2.61 10.02 14.85
CA PRO A 47 -2.65 9.64 16.25
C PRO A 47 -1.42 8.83 16.63
N SER A 48 -0.77 9.19 17.75
CA SER A 48 0.42 8.47 18.20
C SER A 48 0.13 6.99 18.44
N LEU A 49 -1.09 6.65 18.90
CA LEU A 49 -1.49 5.27 19.13
C LEU A 49 -1.41 4.37 17.88
N LEU A 50 -1.63 4.89 16.67
CA LEU A 50 -1.39 4.13 15.43
C LEU A 50 0.10 3.83 15.22
N ASN A 51 0.96 4.77 15.61
CA ASN A 51 2.42 4.67 15.51
C ASN A 51 3.07 3.95 16.70
N ASP A 52 2.39 3.83 17.84
CA ASP A 52 2.97 3.36 19.10
C ASP A 52 2.46 1.95 19.45
N ALA A 53 1.20 1.64 19.14
CA ALA A 53 0.62 0.33 19.46
C ALA A 53 1.18 -0.76 18.55
N ILE A 54 1.51 -1.91 19.14
CA ILE A 54 1.97 -3.11 18.44
C ILE A 54 0.94 -4.22 18.65
N GLY A 55 0.12 -4.47 17.63
CA GLY A 55 -1.04 -5.37 17.70
C GLY A 55 -2.33 -4.68 17.25
N TYR A 56 -3.43 -5.44 17.19
CA TYR A 56 -4.74 -4.84 16.97
C TYR A 56 -5.09 -3.86 18.09
N LEU A 57 -5.62 -2.70 17.72
CA LEU A 57 -6.28 -1.80 18.66
C LEU A 57 -7.60 -2.42 19.12
N THR A 58 -7.95 -2.14 20.37
CA THR A 58 -9.28 -2.44 20.89
C THR A 58 -10.29 -1.43 20.33
N ALA A 59 -11.57 -1.79 20.34
CA ALA A 59 -12.62 -0.86 19.90
C ALA A 59 -12.68 0.43 20.75
N GLU A 60 -12.23 0.38 22.02
CA GLU A 60 -12.15 1.57 22.87
C GLU A 60 -10.99 2.48 22.48
N GLU A 61 -9.85 1.89 22.13
CA GLU A 61 -8.69 2.61 21.62
C GLU A 61 -9.00 3.28 20.28
N ASP A 62 -9.59 2.55 19.33
CA ASP A 62 -10.06 3.08 18.05
C ASP A 62 -10.99 4.28 18.23
N ARG A 63 -11.97 4.16 19.15
CA ARG A 63 -12.86 5.27 19.51
C ARG A 63 -12.11 6.46 20.11
N SER A 64 -11.09 6.22 20.94
CA SER A 64 -10.35 7.31 21.62
C SER A 64 -9.52 8.14 20.65
N ILE A 65 -9.04 7.54 19.56
CA ILE A 65 -8.32 8.24 18.48
C ILE A 65 -9.20 8.56 17.26
N GLN A 66 -10.50 8.24 17.33
CA GLN A 66 -11.47 8.42 16.25
C GLN A 66 -10.95 7.85 14.92
N MET A 67 -10.47 6.60 14.95
CA MET A 67 -10.04 5.83 13.78
C MET A 67 -10.90 4.57 13.63
N THR A 68 -10.98 4.06 12.41
CA THR A 68 -11.68 2.83 12.08
C THR A 68 -10.72 1.83 11.48
N ARG A 69 -10.64 0.65 12.09
CA ARG A 69 -10.02 -0.50 11.43
C ARG A 69 -10.98 -1.05 10.38
N VAL A 70 -10.58 -1.00 9.12
CA VAL A 70 -11.35 -1.61 8.03
C VAL A 70 -10.91 -3.06 7.85
N PRO A 71 -11.82 -4.05 7.94
CA PRO A 71 -11.51 -5.43 7.63
C PRO A 71 -11.06 -5.60 6.17
N PRO A 72 -10.21 -6.60 5.87
CA PRO A 72 -9.87 -6.92 4.50
C PRO A 72 -11.12 -7.21 3.66
N ASN A 73 -11.00 -6.95 2.36
CA ASN A 73 -12.00 -7.20 1.32
C ASN A 73 -13.29 -6.36 1.43
N GLN A 74 -13.38 -5.45 2.40
CA GLN A 74 -14.45 -4.44 2.43
C GLN A 74 -14.07 -3.23 1.56
N LYS A 75 -14.99 -2.84 0.67
CA LYS A 75 -14.88 -1.62 -0.12
C LYS A 75 -15.23 -0.41 0.72
N VAL A 76 -14.46 0.66 0.54
CA VAL A 76 -14.69 1.97 1.11
C VAL A 76 -15.14 2.93 0.02
N PHE A 77 -16.26 3.59 0.27
CA PHE A 77 -16.87 4.57 -0.62
C PHE A 77 -16.97 5.93 0.07
N VAL A 78 -16.84 6.98 -0.72
CA VAL A 78 -17.19 8.35 -0.33
C VAL A 78 -18.48 8.75 -1.03
N ASN A 79 -19.35 9.45 -0.31
CA ASN A 79 -20.73 9.76 -0.68
C ASN A 79 -21.65 8.52 -0.67
N LYS A 80 -22.92 8.72 -1.06
CA LYS A 80 -23.96 7.69 -1.06
C LYS A 80 -24.68 7.60 -2.40
N ASP A 81 -25.36 6.48 -2.56
CA ASP A 81 -26.30 6.18 -3.64
C ASP A 81 -25.61 6.31 -5.02
N GLU A 82 -26.25 6.94 -6.00
CA GLU A 82 -25.71 7.14 -7.35
C GLU A 82 -24.41 7.97 -7.41
N ASN A 83 -24.05 8.65 -6.32
CA ASN A 83 -22.84 9.47 -6.22
C ASN A 83 -21.71 8.80 -5.43
N ALA A 84 -21.89 7.55 -5.01
CA ALA A 84 -20.87 6.82 -4.26
C ALA A 84 -19.63 6.58 -5.14
N VAL A 85 -18.47 7.04 -4.67
CA VAL A 85 -17.19 6.90 -5.37
C VAL A 85 -16.33 5.87 -4.65
N PHE A 86 -15.92 4.82 -5.35
CA PHE A 86 -14.99 3.85 -4.78
C PHE A 86 -13.67 4.54 -4.44
N THR A 87 -13.21 4.31 -3.21
CA THR A 87 -12.08 5.06 -2.66
C THR A 87 -10.95 4.16 -2.21
N ALA A 88 -11.24 3.02 -1.57
CA ALA A 88 -10.21 2.06 -1.17
C ALA A 88 -10.75 0.63 -0.96
N GLN A 89 -9.89 -0.36 -1.13
CA GLN A 89 -10.10 -1.73 -0.66
C GLN A 89 -8.75 -2.42 -0.43
N GLN A 90 -8.61 -3.10 0.72
CA GLN A 90 -7.55 -4.10 0.91
C GLN A 90 -8.04 -5.42 0.34
N VAL A 91 -7.23 -6.06 -0.49
CA VAL A 91 -7.44 -7.45 -0.92
C VAL A 91 -6.41 -8.30 -0.21
N ASP A 92 -6.89 -9.19 0.66
CA ASP A 92 -5.98 -10.09 1.37
C ASP A 92 -5.45 -11.20 0.46
N SER A 93 -4.31 -11.77 0.86
CA SER A 93 -3.66 -12.87 0.14
C SER A 93 -4.57 -14.09 -0.10
N LYS A 94 -5.56 -14.32 0.77
CA LYS A 94 -6.53 -15.41 0.60
C LYS A 94 -7.44 -15.10 -0.59
N MET A 95 -8.04 -13.92 -0.65
CA MET A 95 -8.88 -13.49 -1.76
C MET A 95 -8.10 -13.40 -3.06
N ILE A 96 -6.85 -12.94 -3.04
CA ILE A 96 -5.96 -12.96 -4.22
C ILE A 96 -5.75 -14.38 -4.75
N LYS A 97 -5.65 -15.39 -3.88
CA LYS A 97 -5.47 -16.78 -4.31
C LYS A 97 -6.77 -17.40 -4.82
N GLU A 98 -7.88 -17.12 -4.16
CA GLU A 98 -9.15 -17.83 -4.36
C GLU A 98 -10.00 -17.20 -5.48
N GLU A 99 -9.99 -15.88 -5.63
CA GLU A 99 -10.93 -15.16 -6.50
C GLU A 99 -10.29 -14.53 -7.74
N LEU A 100 -8.99 -14.21 -7.71
CA LEU A 100 -8.28 -13.66 -8.86
C LEU A 100 -7.80 -14.77 -9.81
N PRO A 101 -7.44 -14.43 -11.07
CA PRO A 101 -6.88 -15.41 -12.00
C PRO A 101 -5.72 -16.21 -11.39
N SER A 102 -5.69 -17.51 -11.63
CA SER A 102 -4.79 -18.47 -10.96
C SER A 102 -3.29 -18.17 -11.09
N TRP A 103 -2.90 -17.34 -12.06
CA TRP A 103 -1.52 -16.90 -12.26
C TRP A 103 -1.10 -15.74 -11.33
N VAL A 104 -2.04 -15.00 -10.73
CA VAL A 104 -1.72 -13.77 -9.97
C VAL A 104 -0.90 -14.07 -8.72
N MET A 105 -1.35 -14.99 -7.87
CA MET A 105 -0.63 -15.34 -6.64
C MET A 105 0.76 -15.94 -6.93
N PRO A 106 0.94 -16.89 -7.87
CA PRO A 106 2.26 -17.34 -8.30
C PRO A 106 3.20 -16.20 -8.73
N GLU A 107 2.71 -15.22 -9.50
CA GLU A 107 3.52 -14.08 -9.93
C GLU A 107 3.88 -13.14 -8.76
N ILE A 108 2.99 -12.94 -7.77
CA ILE A 108 3.32 -12.22 -6.53
C ILE A 108 4.44 -12.93 -5.76
N LEU A 109 4.39 -14.27 -5.66
CA LEU A 109 5.42 -15.05 -4.98
C LEU A 109 6.76 -15.00 -5.72
N LYS A 110 6.74 -15.03 -7.05
CA LYS A 110 7.94 -14.87 -7.88
C LYS A 110 8.54 -13.47 -7.76
N LEU A 111 7.70 -12.44 -7.74
CA LEU A 111 8.13 -11.07 -7.49
C LEU A 111 8.76 -10.94 -6.09
N ARG A 112 8.13 -11.55 -5.09
CA ARG A 112 8.66 -11.61 -3.72
C ARG A 112 10.02 -12.29 -3.67
N GLU A 113 10.20 -13.44 -4.33
CA GLU A 113 11.48 -14.13 -4.44
C GLU A 113 12.55 -13.23 -5.08
N LEU A 114 12.21 -12.56 -6.19
CA LEU A 114 13.12 -11.65 -6.89
C LEU A 114 13.62 -10.52 -5.98
N PHE A 115 12.71 -9.85 -5.26
CA PHE A 115 13.03 -8.71 -4.40
C PHE A 115 13.78 -9.12 -3.11
N LEU A 116 13.51 -10.32 -2.60
CA LEU A 116 14.13 -10.83 -1.38
C LEU A 116 15.44 -11.60 -1.62
N ARG A 117 15.75 -11.94 -2.87
CA ARG A 117 16.98 -12.65 -3.24
C ARG A 117 18.22 -11.91 -2.74
N ARG A 118 19.12 -12.65 -2.09
CA ARG A 118 20.39 -12.12 -1.58
C ARG A 118 21.44 -11.96 -2.69
N GLY A 119 22.37 -11.04 -2.46
CA GLY A 119 23.59 -10.93 -3.26
C GLY A 119 24.51 -12.13 -3.08
N GLU A 120 25.62 -12.12 -3.81
CA GLU A 120 26.66 -13.15 -3.71
C GLU A 120 27.93 -12.55 -3.06
N GLY A 121 28.77 -13.39 -2.46
CA GLY A 121 30.02 -12.97 -1.83
C GLY A 121 29.82 -11.93 -0.72
N ASN A 122 30.46 -10.77 -0.86
CA ASN A 122 30.46 -9.69 0.12
C ASN A 122 29.10 -8.97 0.28
N ASP A 123 28.13 -9.25 -0.59
CA ASP A 123 26.77 -8.68 -0.53
C ASP A 123 25.71 -9.74 -0.17
N SER A 124 26.13 -10.89 0.37
CA SER A 124 25.25 -12.00 0.78
C SER A 124 24.22 -11.63 1.85
N ASP A 125 24.46 -10.55 2.61
CA ASP A 125 23.54 -10.00 3.59
C ASP A 125 22.57 -8.95 3.01
N LYS A 126 22.75 -8.52 1.75
CA LYS A 126 21.94 -7.45 1.11
C LYS A 126 20.96 -8.00 0.09
N SER A 127 19.86 -7.28 -0.16
CA SER A 127 18.98 -7.59 -1.30
C SER A 127 19.71 -7.29 -2.61
N ARG A 128 19.83 -8.30 -3.49
CA ARG A 128 20.46 -8.16 -4.80
C ARG A 128 19.67 -7.17 -5.66
N PHE A 129 18.35 -7.29 -5.67
CA PHE A 129 17.49 -6.41 -6.46
C PHE A 129 17.58 -4.96 -6.00
N GLU A 130 17.65 -4.72 -4.69
CA GLU A 130 17.89 -3.38 -4.17
C GLU A 130 19.25 -2.80 -4.59
N GLN A 131 20.31 -3.61 -4.65
CA GLN A 131 21.62 -3.14 -5.13
C GLN A 131 21.54 -2.64 -6.58
N ILE A 132 20.76 -3.34 -7.43
CA ILE A 132 20.47 -2.91 -8.80
C ILE A 132 19.80 -1.53 -8.80
N LEU A 133 18.75 -1.36 -7.98
CA LEU A 133 17.98 -0.10 -7.87
C LEU A 133 18.80 1.05 -7.26
N ARG A 134 19.70 0.76 -6.31
CA ARG A 134 20.58 1.76 -5.71
C ARG A 134 21.70 2.20 -6.65
N ALA A 135 22.15 1.31 -7.53
CA ALA A 135 23.29 1.49 -8.41
C ALA A 135 24.50 2.13 -7.70
N GLY A 136 24.84 1.63 -6.50
CA GLY A 136 25.97 2.09 -5.70
C GLY A 136 25.76 3.36 -4.87
N LYS A 137 24.56 3.99 -4.90
CA LYS A 137 24.25 5.12 -4.01
C LYS A 137 23.98 4.63 -2.59
N GLN A 138 24.68 5.22 -1.61
CA GLN A 138 24.33 5.07 -0.19
C GLN A 138 23.10 5.93 0.13
N GLY A 139 21.91 5.32 0.10
CA GLY A 139 20.64 6.00 0.39
C GLY A 139 20.24 5.91 1.87
N LYS A 140 19.85 7.05 2.46
CA LYS A 140 19.08 7.16 3.71
C LYS A 140 17.59 6.84 3.50
N ASP A 141 17.09 7.06 2.29
CA ASP A 141 15.70 6.79 1.89
C ASP A 141 15.67 5.59 0.93
N ARG A 142 14.80 4.60 1.19
CA ARG A 142 14.64 3.36 0.42
C ARG A 142 13.39 3.41 -0.46
N VAL A 143 13.32 4.42 -1.32
CA VAL A 143 12.24 4.58 -2.31
C VAL A 143 12.87 4.64 -3.70
N TYR A 144 12.51 3.69 -4.56
CA TYR A 144 13.10 3.53 -5.88
C TYR A 144 12.01 3.68 -6.95
N PRO A 145 12.00 4.76 -7.73
CA PRO A 145 11.10 4.84 -8.87
C PRO A 145 11.56 3.81 -9.93
N MET A 146 10.68 2.88 -10.30
CA MET A 146 10.99 1.79 -11.24
C MET A 146 10.38 2.00 -12.64
N ALA A 147 9.48 2.96 -12.78
CA ALA A 147 8.81 3.25 -14.03
C ALA A 147 8.65 4.76 -14.23
N TRP A 148 8.05 5.12 -15.35
CA TRP A 148 7.71 6.48 -15.67
C TRP A 148 6.22 6.58 -16.00
N SER A 149 5.63 7.73 -15.71
CA SER A 149 4.27 8.07 -16.10
C SER A 149 4.21 9.52 -16.58
N ILE A 150 3.38 9.75 -17.59
CA ILE A 150 3.01 11.09 -18.05
C ILE A 150 1.52 11.25 -17.70
N PRO A 151 1.15 12.24 -16.87
CA PRO A 151 -0.24 12.53 -16.59
C PRO A 151 -0.93 13.05 -17.85
N PRO A 152 -2.26 12.91 -17.95
CA PRO A 152 -3.04 13.30 -19.13
C PRO A 152 -2.81 14.75 -19.58
N GLN A 153 -2.53 15.65 -18.63
CA GLN A 153 -2.32 17.07 -18.89
C GLN A 153 -0.92 17.38 -19.46
N GLY A 154 0.01 16.41 -19.42
CA GLY A 154 1.37 16.56 -19.92
C GLY A 154 2.22 17.62 -19.21
N ASP A 155 1.77 18.12 -18.05
CA ASP A 155 2.38 19.23 -17.32
C ASP A 155 3.51 18.81 -16.37
N SER A 156 3.65 17.51 -16.13
CA SER A 156 4.74 16.93 -15.35
C SER A 156 5.09 15.54 -15.85
N VAL A 157 6.28 15.04 -15.53
CA VAL A 157 6.63 13.63 -15.77
C VAL A 157 7.23 13.07 -14.49
N GLY A 158 6.66 11.97 -14.00
CA GLY A 158 7.30 11.17 -12.96
C GLY A 158 8.26 10.20 -13.65
N VAL A 159 9.55 10.55 -13.80
CA VAL A 159 10.53 9.67 -14.47
C VAL A 159 11.37 8.92 -13.43
N ALA A 160 11.41 7.60 -13.50
CA ALA A 160 12.48 6.83 -12.90
C ALA A 160 13.83 7.24 -13.50
N THR A 161 14.71 7.83 -12.69
CA THR A 161 16.06 8.17 -13.17
C THR A 161 16.78 6.88 -13.54
N THR A 162 17.19 6.74 -14.80
CA THR A 162 17.97 5.58 -15.25
C THR A 162 19.37 5.66 -14.65
N LEU A 163 19.74 4.66 -13.84
CA LEU A 163 21.07 4.52 -13.26
C LEU A 163 21.87 3.44 -14.00
N LYS A 164 23.18 3.40 -13.81
CA LYS A 164 24.07 2.39 -14.44
C LYS A 164 23.57 0.96 -14.21
N GLY A 165 23.20 0.62 -12.97
CA GLY A 165 22.64 -0.69 -12.63
C GLY A 165 21.33 -1.00 -13.38
N HIS A 166 20.54 0.03 -13.73
CA HIS A 166 19.31 -0.18 -14.51
C HIS A 166 19.59 -0.59 -15.96
N ILE A 167 20.71 -0.13 -16.52
CA ILE A 167 21.13 -0.48 -17.88
C ILE A 167 21.72 -1.89 -17.88
N GLU A 168 22.59 -2.20 -16.92
CA GLU A 168 23.27 -3.50 -16.81
C GLU A 168 22.30 -4.66 -16.52
N HIS A 169 21.19 -4.37 -15.83
CA HIS A 169 20.17 -5.35 -15.45
C HIS A 169 18.79 -5.04 -16.05
N CYS A 170 18.76 -4.44 -17.25
CA CYS A 170 17.53 -3.95 -17.87
C CYS A 170 16.46 -5.04 -18.08
N ASP A 171 16.83 -6.26 -18.48
CA ASP A 171 15.89 -7.36 -18.67
C ASP A 171 15.22 -7.79 -17.36
N GLU A 172 15.99 -7.84 -16.27
CA GLU A 172 15.48 -8.21 -14.94
C GLU A 172 14.51 -7.15 -14.41
N LEU A 173 14.86 -5.86 -14.55
CA LEU A 173 13.97 -4.75 -14.20
C LEU A 173 12.72 -4.70 -15.07
N ALA A 174 12.85 -4.95 -16.38
CA ALA A 174 11.72 -4.99 -17.29
C ALA A 174 10.77 -6.14 -16.95
N ALA A 175 11.31 -7.33 -16.63
CA ALA A 175 10.52 -8.46 -16.17
C ALA A 175 9.79 -8.14 -14.87
N ALA A 176 10.48 -7.57 -13.87
CA ALA A 176 9.86 -7.14 -12.61
C ALA A 176 8.73 -6.13 -12.84
N THR A 177 8.97 -5.11 -13.65
CA THR A 177 8.00 -4.03 -13.93
C THR A 177 6.78 -4.56 -14.68
N ARG A 178 6.96 -5.50 -15.62
CA ARG A 178 5.85 -6.20 -16.28
C ARG A 178 5.03 -7.04 -15.30
N MET A 179 5.67 -7.85 -14.46
CA MET A 179 4.98 -8.67 -13.45
C MET A 179 4.15 -7.79 -12.51
N ILE A 180 4.78 -6.73 -11.96
CA ILE A 180 4.12 -5.72 -11.13
C ILE A 180 2.91 -5.14 -11.85
N SER A 181 3.07 -4.78 -13.13
CA SER A 181 1.99 -4.16 -13.90
C SER A 181 0.81 -5.11 -14.09
N LYS A 182 1.05 -6.35 -14.53
CA LYS A 182 0.01 -7.36 -14.72
C LYS A 182 -0.73 -7.71 -13.42
N ILE A 183 0.01 -7.89 -12.32
CA ILE A 183 -0.56 -8.13 -11.00
C ILE A 183 -1.48 -6.96 -10.60
N GLY A 184 -0.99 -5.72 -10.72
CA GLY A 184 -1.76 -4.51 -10.40
C GLY A 184 -3.04 -4.40 -11.21
N GLN A 185 -2.98 -4.68 -12.51
CA GLN A 185 -4.15 -4.67 -13.40
C GLN A 185 -5.21 -5.70 -12.95
N ALA A 186 -4.79 -6.94 -12.68
CA ALA A 186 -5.71 -7.99 -12.24
C ALA A 186 -6.42 -7.62 -10.92
N ILE A 187 -5.68 -7.03 -9.97
CA ILE A 187 -6.23 -6.60 -8.69
C ILE A 187 -7.20 -5.44 -8.89
N ILE A 188 -6.84 -4.39 -9.64
CA ILE A 188 -7.72 -3.23 -9.87
C ILE A 188 -9.01 -3.64 -10.56
N ARG A 189 -8.93 -4.46 -11.61
CA ARG A 189 -10.10 -4.92 -12.36
C ARG A 189 -11.05 -5.75 -11.49
N TYR A 190 -10.52 -6.46 -10.49
CA TYR A 190 -11.32 -7.22 -9.54
C TYR A 190 -12.04 -6.31 -8.52
N VAL A 191 -11.34 -5.33 -7.95
CA VAL A 191 -11.92 -4.49 -6.86
C VAL A 191 -12.82 -3.37 -7.36
N THR A 192 -12.46 -2.75 -8.49
CA THR A 192 -13.08 -1.50 -8.94
C THR A 192 -14.46 -1.79 -9.52
N PRO A 193 -15.51 -1.02 -9.14
CA PRO A 193 -16.82 -1.15 -9.76
C PRO A 193 -16.75 -1.05 -11.29
N ALA A 194 -17.52 -1.88 -12.00
CA ALA A 194 -17.41 -2.02 -13.47
C ALA A 194 -17.65 -0.69 -14.22
N GLU A 195 -18.58 0.14 -13.74
CA GLU A 195 -18.86 1.44 -14.36
C GLU A 195 -17.66 2.40 -14.23
N GLU A 196 -17.05 2.44 -13.05
CA GLU A 196 -15.88 3.28 -12.76
C GLU A 196 -14.64 2.78 -13.53
N LEU A 197 -14.45 1.46 -13.60
CA LEU A 197 -13.40 0.84 -14.39
C LEU A 197 -13.54 1.20 -15.88
N ARG A 198 -14.76 1.16 -16.43
CA ARG A 198 -15.03 1.53 -17.81
C ARG A 198 -14.70 3.00 -18.08
N VAL A 199 -15.01 3.90 -17.16
CA VAL A 199 -14.67 5.32 -17.29
C VAL A 199 -13.15 5.51 -17.34
N VAL A 200 -12.41 4.84 -16.45
CA VAL A 200 -10.94 4.89 -16.44
C VAL A 200 -10.35 4.33 -17.75
N GLU A 201 -10.89 3.23 -18.26
CA GLU A 201 -10.44 2.63 -19.52
C GLU A 201 -10.72 3.54 -20.71
N LEU A 202 -11.91 4.15 -20.80
CA LEU A 202 -12.22 5.14 -21.83
C LEU A 202 -11.31 6.37 -21.75
N GLN A 203 -11.03 6.84 -20.53
CA GLN A 203 -10.10 7.96 -20.32
C GLN A 203 -8.69 7.60 -20.82
N SER A 204 -8.24 6.35 -20.60
CA SER A 204 -6.95 5.87 -21.12
C SER A 204 -6.86 5.82 -22.65
N GLU A 205 -7.98 5.73 -23.36
CA GLU A 205 -8.02 5.77 -24.84
C GLU A 205 -7.91 7.22 -25.36
N ILE A 206 -8.29 8.20 -24.53
CA ILE A 206 -8.22 9.63 -24.85
C ILE A 206 -6.85 10.19 -24.45
N ASP A 207 -6.36 9.80 -23.28
CA ASP A 207 -5.06 10.20 -22.77
C ASP A 207 -3.98 9.51 -23.60
N ALA A 208 -2.99 10.25 -24.11
CA ALA A 208 -1.74 9.66 -24.59
C ALA A 208 -0.87 9.17 -23.40
N ALA A 209 -1.47 8.42 -22.47
CA ALA A 209 -0.81 7.96 -21.28
C ALA A 209 0.04 6.75 -21.64
N PHE A 210 1.35 6.97 -21.70
CA PHE A 210 2.28 5.86 -21.75
C PHE A 210 2.11 4.98 -20.52
N THR A 211 1.96 3.69 -20.77
CA THR A 211 1.58 2.70 -19.78
C THR A 211 2.79 2.26 -18.95
N MET A 212 2.57 2.04 -17.64
CA MET A 212 3.63 1.51 -16.78
C MET A 212 3.79 0.00 -17.04
N GLY A 213 4.98 -0.40 -17.47
CA GLY A 213 5.44 -1.79 -17.46
C GLY A 213 4.83 -2.72 -18.50
N ASP A 214 3.56 -2.52 -18.86
CA ASP A 214 2.78 -3.36 -19.74
C ASP A 214 1.89 -2.48 -20.63
N GLU A 215 1.86 -2.75 -21.93
CA GLU A 215 1.07 -2.01 -22.94
C GLU A 215 -0.45 -2.15 -22.75
N GLU A 216 -0.89 -3.20 -22.05
CA GLU A 216 -2.31 -3.41 -21.73
C GLU A 216 -2.77 -2.63 -20.48
N ASN A 217 -1.85 -2.00 -19.74
CA ASN A 217 -2.20 -1.26 -18.52
C ASN A 217 -2.95 0.03 -18.82
N ARG A 218 -4.27 -0.01 -18.57
CA ARG A 218 -5.19 1.11 -18.72
C ARG A 218 -5.70 1.66 -17.39
N ASN A 219 -5.42 0.98 -16.27
CA ASN A 219 -6.21 1.11 -15.06
C ASN A 219 -5.52 1.93 -13.94
N PHE A 220 -4.19 2.05 -13.96
CA PHE A 220 -3.43 2.81 -12.97
C PHE A 220 -2.21 3.52 -13.56
N SER A 221 -1.80 4.60 -12.89
CA SER A 221 -0.59 5.37 -13.21
C SER A 221 0.58 5.08 -12.27
N SER A 222 0.33 4.44 -11.13
CA SER A 222 1.35 4.18 -10.11
C SER A 222 1.10 2.85 -9.39
N ILE A 223 2.20 2.21 -9.00
CA ILE A 223 2.19 1.06 -8.11
C ILE A 223 3.41 1.15 -7.22
N GLN A 224 3.18 1.05 -5.93
CA GLN A 224 4.24 1.01 -4.94
C GLN A 224 4.38 -0.44 -4.45
N VAL A 225 5.61 -0.91 -4.42
CA VAL A 225 5.95 -2.24 -3.92
C VAL A 225 6.71 -2.05 -2.61
N ASN A 226 6.06 -2.40 -1.50
CA ASN A 226 6.70 -2.36 -0.20
C ASN A 226 7.34 -3.70 0.09
N TYR A 227 8.65 -3.68 0.36
CA TYR A 227 9.38 -4.83 0.87
C TYR A 227 10.20 -4.41 2.08
N ALA A 228 10.16 -5.23 3.12
CA ALA A 228 11.09 -5.19 4.23
C ALA A 228 11.77 -6.56 4.29
N ASN A 229 13.11 -6.57 4.36
CA ASN A 229 13.90 -7.78 4.38
C ASN A 229 14.53 -7.98 5.75
N VAL A 230 13.72 -8.38 6.74
CA VAL A 230 14.12 -8.21 8.14
C VAL A 230 14.57 -9.51 8.80
N ASN A 231 15.77 -9.51 9.37
CA ASN A 231 16.17 -10.40 10.46
C ASN A 231 16.01 -9.65 11.80
N THR A 232 15.90 -10.37 12.92
CA THR A 232 15.56 -9.79 14.24
C THR A 232 16.52 -8.70 14.74
N VAL A 233 17.77 -8.66 14.25
CA VAL A 233 18.78 -7.65 14.62
C VAL A 233 18.71 -6.42 13.71
N ALA A 234 18.24 -6.55 12.47
CA ALA A 234 18.24 -5.48 11.47
C ALA A 234 16.95 -4.65 11.40
N LEU A 235 15.90 -4.99 12.16
CA LEU A 235 14.59 -4.31 12.05
C LEU A 235 14.68 -2.79 12.28
N SER A 236 15.47 -2.33 13.25
CA SER A 236 15.67 -0.89 13.51
C SER A 236 16.53 -0.18 12.46
N VAL A 237 17.39 -0.91 11.74
CA VAL A 237 18.32 -0.37 10.74
C VAL A 237 17.72 -0.41 9.32
N GLU A 238 16.98 -1.47 9.00
CA GLU A 238 16.36 -1.73 7.70
C GLU A 238 15.08 -0.92 7.48
N MET A 239 14.33 -0.59 8.54
CA MET A 239 13.03 0.08 8.41
C MET A 239 13.10 1.48 7.78
N GLY A 240 14.28 2.13 7.77
CA GLY A 240 14.43 3.49 7.26
C GLY A 240 13.43 4.47 7.89
N LYS A 241 13.18 5.62 7.26
CA LYS A 241 11.97 6.39 7.56
C LYS A 241 10.78 5.65 6.94
N SER A 242 9.90 5.14 7.80
CA SER A 242 8.55 4.73 7.42
C SER A 242 7.86 5.87 6.67
N GLY A 243 7.08 5.54 5.63
CA GLY A 243 6.46 6.53 4.74
C GLY A 243 5.86 7.71 5.51
N SER A 244 6.33 8.93 5.24
CA SER A 244 5.79 10.13 5.85
C SER A 244 4.35 10.36 5.39
N LEU A 245 3.56 11.11 6.15
CA LEU A 245 2.25 11.54 5.67
C LEU A 245 2.39 12.34 4.37
N HIS A 246 1.70 11.92 3.32
CA HIS A 246 1.71 12.58 2.02
C HIS A 246 0.41 12.33 1.23
N ILE A 247 0.32 13.00 0.08
CA ILE A 247 -0.62 12.73 -1.00
C ILE A 247 0.26 12.48 -2.23
N ASP A 248 -0.09 11.52 -3.07
CA ASP A 248 0.63 11.30 -4.32
C ASP A 248 0.17 12.32 -5.36
N ALA A 249 0.58 13.57 -5.17
CA ALA A 249 0.12 14.72 -5.96
C ALA A 249 0.53 14.64 -7.45
N LYS A 250 1.38 13.67 -7.81
CA LYS A 250 1.81 13.39 -9.18
C LYS A 250 1.06 12.23 -9.83
N ASP A 251 0.23 11.51 -9.07
CA ASP A 251 -0.63 10.47 -9.61
C ASP A 251 -1.81 11.10 -10.34
N ASP A 252 -2.31 10.41 -11.37
CA ASP A 252 -3.51 10.85 -12.06
C ASP A 252 -4.70 10.76 -11.07
N PRO A 253 -5.35 11.89 -10.72
CA PRO A 253 -6.43 11.89 -9.74
C PRO A 253 -7.66 11.09 -10.17
N ALA A 254 -7.79 10.79 -11.47
CA ALA A 254 -8.86 9.96 -12.00
C ALA A 254 -8.58 8.45 -11.79
N ARG A 255 -7.30 8.04 -11.77
CA ARG A 255 -6.88 6.64 -11.70
C ARG A 255 -6.73 6.15 -10.26
N MET A 256 -6.61 4.84 -10.13
CA MET A 256 -6.33 4.16 -8.87
C MET A 256 -4.83 3.98 -8.70
N SER A 257 -4.39 3.91 -7.45
CA SER A 257 -3.04 3.50 -7.06
C SER A 257 -3.14 2.13 -6.40
N VAL A 258 -2.14 1.26 -6.66
CA VAL A 258 -2.02 -0.03 -5.99
C VAL A 258 -0.78 -0.04 -5.14
N LEU A 259 -0.91 -0.49 -3.91
CA LEU A 259 0.22 -0.81 -3.06
C LEU A 259 0.22 -2.32 -2.83
N LEU A 260 1.33 -2.99 -3.14
CA LEU A 260 1.53 -4.43 -2.94
C LEU A 260 2.55 -4.65 -1.83
N ASN A 261 2.20 -5.46 -0.82
CA ASN A 261 3.14 -5.84 0.23
C ASN A 261 3.80 -7.17 -0.12
N ILE A 262 5.09 -7.16 -0.42
CA ILE A 262 5.89 -8.39 -0.65
C ILE A 262 6.92 -8.61 0.46
N SER A 263 6.75 -7.95 1.60
CA SER A 263 7.71 -7.99 2.70
C SER A 263 7.89 -9.39 3.26
N ASN A 264 9.12 -9.69 3.71
CA ASN A 264 9.38 -10.83 4.56
C ASN A 264 9.29 -10.41 6.03
N ILE A 265 8.16 -10.69 6.66
CA ILE A 265 7.91 -10.33 8.05
C ILE A 265 8.29 -11.53 8.93
N PRO A 266 9.30 -11.42 9.81
CA PRO A 266 9.73 -12.55 10.63
C PRO A 266 8.67 -12.92 11.66
N GLU A 267 8.75 -14.15 12.17
CA GLU A 267 7.90 -14.60 13.26
C GLU A 267 8.01 -13.67 14.48
N GLY A 268 6.90 -13.41 15.15
CA GLY A 268 6.85 -12.47 16.28
C GLY A 268 6.84 -11.00 15.87
N CYS A 269 6.70 -10.65 14.59
CA CYS A 269 6.42 -9.29 14.14
C CYS A 269 4.94 -9.04 13.88
N TRP A 270 4.53 -7.80 14.17
CA TRP A 270 3.30 -7.20 13.72
C TRP A 270 3.46 -6.62 12.30
N PRO A 271 2.48 -6.81 11.39
CA PRO A 271 2.55 -6.26 10.04
C PRO A 271 2.53 -4.73 9.98
N PRO A 272 2.90 -4.16 8.82
CA PRO A 272 2.63 -2.78 8.48
C PRO A 272 1.16 -2.40 8.68
N VAL A 273 0.92 -1.11 8.87
CA VAL A 273 -0.41 -0.51 8.87
C VAL A 273 -0.46 0.53 7.77
N PHE A 274 -1.41 0.41 6.85
CA PHE A 274 -1.73 1.44 5.88
C PHE A 274 -2.88 2.30 6.41
N THR A 275 -2.79 3.61 6.27
CA THR A 275 -3.78 4.54 6.84
C THR A 275 -4.17 5.60 5.82
N ILE A 276 -5.46 5.83 5.64
CA ILE A 276 -6.01 7.00 4.94
C ILE A 276 -6.55 7.96 6.00
N LEU A 277 -5.77 9.00 6.33
CA LEU A 277 -6.10 9.88 7.46
C LEU A 277 -7.33 10.74 7.21
N SER A 278 -7.61 11.12 5.97
CA SER A 278 -8.81 11.92 5.71
C SER A 278 -10.10 11.17 6.04
N LEU A 279 -10.16 9.86 5.76
CA LEU A 279 -11.31 9.01 6.07
C LEU A 279 -11.28 8.48 7.51
N ARG A 280 -10.12 8.60 8.17
CA ARG A 280 -9.82 8.00 9.48
C ARG A 280 -9.88 6.47 9.44
N ASP A 281 -9.47 5.90 8.32
CA ASP A 281 -9.46 4.45 8.11
C ASP A 281 -8.03 3.91 8.13
N TYR A 282 -7.88 2.70 8.67
CA TYR A 282 -6.61 1.98 8.62
C TYR A 282 -6.81 0.47 8.40
N TRP A 283 -5.77 -0.12 7.81
CA TRP A 283 -5.70 -1.54 7.44
C TRP A 283 -4.42 -2.15 7.98
N VAL A 284 -4.51 -3.35 8.55
CA VAL A 284 -3.33 -4.16 8.85
C VAL A 284 -2.92 -4.83 7.56
N PHE A 285 -1.76 -4.45 7.04
CA PHE A 285 -1.37 -4.72 5.66
C PHE A 285 -0.28 -5.78 5.62
N ALA A 286 -0.67 -7.04 5.44
CA ALA A 286 0.20 -8.18 5.63
C ALA A 286 0.89 -8.65 4.35
N PRO A 287 1.85 -9.59 4.43
CA PRO A 287 2.56 -10.05 3.26
C PRO A 287 1.61 -10.67 2.24
N CYS A 288 1.87 -10.36 0.98
CA CYS A 288 1.08 -10.73 -0.19
C CYS A 288 -0.33 -10.12 -0.23
N ASP A 289 -0.66 -9.17 0.64
CA ASP A 289 -1.86 -8.35 0.50
C ASP A 289 -1.62 -7.21 -0.50
N ALA A 290 -2.70 -6.69 -1.05
CA ALA A 290 -2.71 -5.44 -1.81
C ALA A 290 -3.72 -4.45 -1.24
N ILE A 291 -3.46 -3.15 -1.38
CA ILE A 291 -4.44 -2.09 -1.16
C ILE A 291 -4.58 -1.30 -2.46
N VAL A 292 -5.81 -1.22 -2.96
CA VAL A 292 -6.17 -0.32 -4.04
C VAL A 292 -6.82 0.90 -3.41
N PHE A 293 -6.37 2.10 -3.78
CA PHE A 293 -6.89 3.32 -3.21
C PHE A 293 -6.75 4.52 -4.16
N ARG A 294 -7.54 5.56 -3.91
CA ARG A 294 -7.38 6.86 -4.57
C ARG A 294 -6.32 7.68 -3.82
N ALA A 295 -5.14 7.83 -4.41
CA ALA A 295 -4.01 8.50 -3.76
C ALA A 295 -4.15 10.04 -3.61
N LYS A 296 -5.30 10.59 -3.98
CA LYS A 296 -5.73 11.96 -3.64
C LYS A 296 -6.01 12.18 -2.15
N HIS A 297 -6.17 11.10 -1.38
CA HIS A 297 -6.38 11.18 0.07
C HIS A 297 -5.03 11.17 0.81
N PRO A 298 -4.86 12.01 1.86
CA PRO A 298 -3.65 11.99 2.68
C PRO A 298 -3.52 10.64 3.38
N HIS A 299 -2.37 10.00 3.19
CA HIS A 299 -2.13 8.63 3.65
C HIS A 299 -0.69 8.43 4.12
N LEU A 300 -0.48 7.34 4.87
CA LEU A 300 0.84 6.89 5.28
C LEU A 300 0.85 5.38 5.49
N SER A 301 2.06 4.83 5.59
CA SER A 301 2.28 3.46 6.05
C SER A 301 3.24 3.44 7.24
N THR A 302 2.91 2.68 8.28
CA THR A 302 3.87 2.31 9.32
C THR A 302 4.53 0.99 8.96
N GLY A 303 5.85 0.85 9.11
CA GLY A 303 6.54 -0.42 8.89
C GLY A 303 6.19 -1.51 9.91
N PRO A 304 6.64 -2.76 9.68
CA PRO A 304 6.43 -3.87 10.60
C PRO A 304 7.15 -3.62 11.93
N ARG A 305 6.67 -4.21 13.03
CA ARG A 305 7.24 -3.99 14.38
C ARG A 305 7.33 -5.28 15.18
N MET A 306 8.43 -5.51 15.90
CA MET A 306 8.55 -6.67 16.80
C MET A 306 7.47 -6.61 17.88
N MET A 307 6.76 -7.72 18.13
CA MET A 307 5.76 -7.83 19.19
C MET A 307 6.39 -7.65 20.58
N GLY A 308 7.64 -8.09 20.78
CA GLY A 308 8.32 -8.00 22.08
C GLY A 308 7.49 -8.57 23.22
N ASP A 309 7.40 -7.85 24.33
CA ASP A 309 6.57 -8.21 25.50
C ASP A 309 5.09 -7.77 25.37
N SER A 310 4.64 -7.39 24.16
CA SER A 310 3.25 -6.98 23.95
C SER A 310 2.29 -8.10 24.32
N LYS A 311 1.33 -7.79 25.19
CA LYS A 311 0.26 -8.70 25.59
C LYS A 311 -0.88 -8.78 24.56
N ARG A 312 -0.81 -8.02 23.48
CA ARG A 312 -1.85 -8.01 22.44
C ARG A 312 -1.78 -9.29 21.61
N LYS A 313 -2.94 -9.70 21.09
CA LYS A 313 -2.99 -10.86 20.19
C LYS A 313 -2.06 -10.61 19.00
N PRO A 314 -1.18 -11.57 18.67
CA PRO A 314 -0.30 -11.46 17.52
C PRO A 314 -1.13 -11.46 16.23
N TYR A 315 -0.48 -11.04 15.15
CA TYR A 315 -1.08 -11.16 13.85
C TYR A 315 -1.19 -12.64 13.46
N ILE A 316 -2.36 -13.05 12.97
CA ILE A 316 -2.59 -14.40 12.48
C ILE A 316 -2.94 -14.28 11.01
N SER A 317 -1.92 -14.24 10.16
CA SER A 317 -2.16 -14.31 8.72
C SER A 317 -0.87 -14.54 7.94
N LEU A 318 -0.52 -15.81 7.84
CA LEU A 318 0.00 -16.40 6.62
C LEU A 318 -0.64 -17.79 6.58
N PRO A 319 -1.40 -18.15 5.56
CA PRO A 319 -1.79 -19.55 5.40
C PRO A 319 -0.53 -20.42 5.28
N ASP A 320 -0.57 -21.65 5.80
CA ASP A 320 0.58 -22.59 5.75
C ASP A 320 1.14 -22.80 4.33
N TRP A 321 0.30 -22.61 3.31
CA TRP A 321 0.67 -22.70 1.90
C TRP A 321 1.48 -21.51 1.36
N LEU A 322 1.52 -20.36 2.06
CA LEU A 322 2.49 -19.29 1.78
C LEU A 322 3.91 -19.68 2.19
N GLY A 323 4.08 -20.81 2.90
CA GLY A 323 5.29 -21.60 3.00
C GLY A 323 6.58 -20.81 3.17
N TRP A 324 6.92 -20.42 4.41
CA TRP A 324 8.29 -20.02 4.76
C TRP A 324 8.71 -20.71 6.06
N THR A 325 8.87 -22.04 6.00
CA THR A 325 9.61 -22.85 6.97
C THR A 325 10.68 -23.73 6.30
N GLN A 326 11.10 -23.40 5.07
CA GLN A 326 12.40 -23.89 4.60
C GLN A 326 13.46 -22.87 5.03
N SER A 327 14.01 -23.17 6.20
CA SER A 327 15.46 -23.18 6.41
C SER A 327 16.24 -22.96 5.10
N PHE A 328 16.70 -21.74 4.87
CA PHE A 328 18.05 -21.60 4.37
C PHE A 328 18.91 -22.16 5.50
N THR A 329 19.12 -23.48 5.48
CA THR A 329 20.25 -24.10 6.16
C THR A 329 21.44 -23.30 5.68
N PHE A 330 21.97 -22.49 6.60
CA PHE A 330 23.29 -21.94 6.50
C PHE A 330 24.20 -23.11 6.15
N GLY A 331 24.73 -23.09 4.93
CA GLY A 331 25.98 -23.78 4.66
C GLY A 331 27.06 -23.08 5.47
N LEU A 332 27.13 -23.42 6.75
CA LEU A 332 28.37 -23.41 7.48
C LEU A 332 28.97 -24.80 7.28
N ASP A 333 29.65 -24.97 6.14
CA ASP A 333 30.81 -25.83 6.05
C ASP A 333 32.00 -24.96 5.63
#